data_AF-A0A261BJL2-F1
#
_entry.id   AF-A0A261BJL2-F1
#
_cell.length_a   1.000
_cell.length_b   1.000
_cell.length_c   1.000
_cell.angle_alpha   90.00
_cell.angle_beta   90.00
_cell.angle_gamma   90.00
#
_symmetry.space_group_name_H-M   'P 1'
#
loop_
_entity.id
_entity.type
_entity.pdbx_description
1 polymer ?
#
loop_
_entity_poly.entity_id
_entity_poly.type
_entity_poly.pdbx_seq_one_letter_code
_entity_poly.pdbx_strand_id
1 'polypeptide(L)'
;MIFVHTVLKVILINRGWLPSFYFDPSTHQKTNPIGVVTFDGIVRKTEKRPQFVGQNIPEQGVWYYRDLEQMAKYHHTEPVWLDAAY
;
A
#
# COMPACT_ATOMS: atom_id res chain seq x y z
N MET A 1 0.64 4.43 0.77
CA MET A 1 0.61 3.87 -0.60
C MET A 1 1.37 4.83 -1.50
N ILE A 2 2.43 4.39 -2.16
CA ILE A 2 3.21 5.20 -3.11
C ILE A 2 3.00 4.60 -4.50
N PHE A 3 2.75 5.44 -5.50
CA PHE A 3 2.56 5.07 -6.90
C PHE A 3 3.94 4.98 -7.58
N VAL A 4 4.26 3.87 -8.25
CA VAL A 4 5.49 3.73 -9.07
C VAL A 4 5.11 3.58 -10.53
N HIS A 5 5.67 4.43 -11.39
CA HIS A 5 5.45 4.42 -12.84
C HIS A 5 6.63 3.79 -13.58
N THR A 6 6.51 2.50 -13.86
CA THR A 6 7.25 1.85 -14.95
C THR A 6 6.21 1.16 -15.82
N VAL A 7 5.87 1.79 -16.95
CA VAL A 7 4.90 1.30 -17.95
C VAL A 7 3.45 1.19 -17.41
N LEU A 8 2.72 2.31 -17.36
CA LEU A 8 1.26 2.49 -17.10
C LEU A 8 0.57 1.71 -15.96
N LYS A 9 1.30 0.93 -15.15
CA LYS A 9 0.72 0.17 -14.04
C LYS A 9 0.90 0.93 -12.74
N VAL A 10 -0.15 0.95 -11.94
CA VAL A 10 -0.13 1.40 -10.56
C VAL A 10 -0.19 0.17 -9.67
N ILE A 11 0.65 0.10 -8.65
CA ILE A 11 0.72 -1.01 -7.70
C ILE A 11 0.68 -0.50 -6.26
N LEU A 12 0.51 -1.42 -5.31
CA LEU A 12 0.53 -1.13 -3.88
C LEU A 12 1.94 -1.29 -3.31
N ILE A 13 2.41 -0.28 -2.58
CA ILE A 13 3.70 -0.34 -1.88
C ILE A 13 3.50 -0.02 -0.41
N ASN A 14 3.94 -0.95 0.43
CA ASN A 14 4.10 -0.75 1.86
C ASN A 14 5.48 -0.17 2.15
N ARG A 15 5.48 1.04 2.72
CA ARG A 15 6.69 1.79 3.07
C ARG A 15 7.00 1.80 4.57
N GLY A 16 6.29 0.97 5.34
CA GLY A 16 6.33 0.98 6.79
C GLY A 16 5.32 1.95 7.41
N TRP A 17 5.53 2.22 8.70
CA TRP A 17 4.62 2.99 9.53
C TRP A 17 4.69 4.49 9.23
N LEU A 18 3.52 5.12 9.07
CA LEU A 18 3.38 6.58 9.02
C LEU A 18 2.93 7.07 10.40
N PRO A 19 3.72 7.88 11.12
CA PRO A 19 3.26 8.51 12.34
C PRO A 19 2.02 9.38 12.11
N SER A 20 1.11 9.42 13.09
CA SER A 20 -0.20 10.08 12.98
C SER A 20 -0.11 11.59 12.68
N PHE A 21 0.94 12.26 13.14
CA PHE A 21 1.18 13.68 12.84
C PHE A 21 1.53 13.96 11.36
N TYR A 22 1.76 12.90 10.56
CA TYR A 22 1.94 12.99 9.10
C TYR A 22 0.71 12.49 8.31
N PHE A 23 -0.45 12.33 8.95
CA PHE A 23 -1.67 11.93 8.26
C PHE A 23 -2.29 13.08 7.45
N ASP A 24 -1.95 14.33 7.77
CA ASP A 24 -2.43 15.49 7.02
C ASP A 24 -1.84 15.50 5.60
N PRO A 25 -2.69 15.60 4.55
CA PRO A 25 -2.24 15.65 3.16
C PRO A 25 -1.21 16.75 2.86
N SER A 26 -1.24 17.88 3.57
CA SER A 26 -0.26 18.96 3.44
C SER A 26 1.17 18.52 3.80
N THR A 27 1.31 17.47 4.59
CA THR A 27 2.61 16.91 5.00
C THR A 27 3.13 15.82 4.06
N HIS A 28 2.36 15.44 3.02
CA HIS A 28 2.75 14.38 2.09
C HIS A 28 4.08 14.65 1.38
N GLN A 29 4.40 15.90 1.05
CA GLN A 29 5.69 16.24 0.44
C GLN A 29 6.90 15.91 1.34
N LYS A 30 6.70 15.86 2.66
CA LYS A 30 7.76 15.52 3.62
C LYS A 30 7.97 14.03 3.77
N THR A 31 6.98 13.21 3.40
CA THR A 31 7.04 11.75 3.62
C THR A 31 7.11 10.95 2.33
N ASN A 32 6.56 11.46 1.23
CA ASN A 32 6.56 10.77 -0.05
C ASN A 32 7.86 11.06 -0.82
N PRO A 33 8.50 10.03 -1.40
CA PRO A 33 9.62 10.25 -2.31
C PRO A 33 9.18 11.09 -3.51
N ILE A 34 10.09 11.94 -3.98
CA ILE A 34 9.89 12.82 -5.13
C ILE A 34 10.69 12.27 -6.31
N GLY A 35 10.04 12.19 -7.48
CA GLY A 35 10.69 11.73 -8.71
C GLY A 35 10.82 10.20 -8.80
N VAL A 36 11.73 9.75 -9.67
CA VAL A 36 12.00 8.33 -9.88
C VAL A 36 12.96 7.85 -8.80
N VAL A 37 12.55 6.80 -8.08
CA VAL A 37 13.36 6.17 -7.04
C VAL A 37 13.62 4.70 -7.35
N THR A 38 14.78 4.21 -6.93
CA THR A 38 15.13 2.78 -6.97
C THR A 38 15.22 2.29 -5.53
N PHE A 39 14.62 1.13 -5.24
CA PHE A 39 14.60 0.52 -3.92
C PHE A 39 14.52 -1.01 -4.05
N ASP A 40 15.01 -1.73 -3.06
CA ASP A 40 14.82 -3.18 -2.97
C ASP A 40 13.43 -3.50 -2.42
N GLY A 41 12.77 -4.49 -3.00
CA GLY A 41 11.38 -4.80 -2.66
C GLY A 41 11.17 -6.29 -2.45
N ILE A 42 10.35 -6.63 -1.45
CA ILE A 42 9.88 -8.00 -1.23
C ILE A 42 8.47 -8.14 -1.79
N VAL A 43 8.30 -9.02 -2.77
CA VAL A 43 6.98 -9.37 -3.31
C VAL A 43 6.20 -10.18 -2.28
N ARG A 44 4.95 -9.79 -2.04
CA ARG A 44 4.07 -10.50 -1.11
C ARG A 44 2.79 -10.93 -1.80
N LYS A 45 2.35 -12.15 -1.48
CA LYS A 45 1.11 -12.72 -2.03
C LYS A 45 -0.08 -12.28 -1.18
N THR A 46 -1.26 -12.38 -1.78
CA THR A 46 -2.53 -12.24 -1.07
C THR A 46 -2.63 -13.25 0.09
N GLU A 47 -3.26 -12.83 1.17
CA GLU A 47 -3.47 -13.62 2.38
C GLU A 47 -4.88 -14.19 2.39
N LYS A 48 -5.01 -15.44 2.84
CA LYS A 48 -6.33 -15.95 3.24
C LYS A 48 -6.73 -15.25 4.54
N ARG A 49 -8.00 -14.84 4.64
CA ARG A 49 -8.54 -14.26 5.87
C ARG A 49 -8.28 -15.21 7.06
N PRO A 50 -7.57 -14.77 8.12
CA PRO A 50 -7.39 -15.57 9.32
C PRO A 50 -8.73 -15.78 10.05
N GLN A 51 -8.90 -16.94 10.70
CA GLN A 51 -10.17 -17.36 11.30
C GLN A 51 -10.76 -16.37 12.33
N PHE A 52 -9.90 -15.74 13.14
CA PHE A 52 -10.32 -14.87 14.25
C PHE A 52 -10.13 -13.39 13.95
N VAL A 53 -9.96 -13.03 12.68
CA VAL A 53 -9.76 -11.65 12.23
C VAL A 53 -11.04 -11.16 11.54
N GLY A 54 -11.40 -9.89 11.77
CA GLY A 54 -12.54 -9.24 11.12
C GLY A 54 -12.42 -9.21 9.60
N GLN A 55 -13.49 -8.83 8.92
CA GLN A 55 -13.40 -8.47 7.49
C GLN A 55 -12.78 -7.09 7.36
N ASN A 56 -12.05 -6.82 6.29
CA ASN A 56 -11.60 -5.48 5.95
C ASN A 56 -12.79 -4.53 5.84
N ILE A 57 -12.57 -3.25 6.16
CA ILE A 57 -13.57 -2.17 6.04
C ILE A 57 -12.95 -1.07 5.16
N PRO A 58 -12.93 -1.27 3.83
CA PRO A 58 -12.23 -0.37 2.91
C PRO A 58 -12.69 1.08 3.00
N GLU A 59 -13.99 1.31 3.21
CA GLU A 59 -14.60 2.64 3.33
C GLU A 59 -14.07 3.43 4.53
N GLN A 60 -13.55 2.74 5.56
CA GLN A 60 -12.92 3.33 6.74
C GLN A 60 -11.38 3.27 6.66
N GLY A 61 -10.82 2.76 5.57
CA GLY A 61 -9.38 2.54 5.41
C GLY A 61 -8.81 1.45 6.32
N VAL A 62 -9.65 0.56 6.86
CA VAL A 62 -9.23 -0.50 7.80
C VAL A 62 -8.98 -1.80 7.04
N TRP A 63 -7.75 -2.27 7.08
CA TRP A 63 -7.30 -3.49 6.42
C TRP A 63 -6.66 -4.44 7.45
N TYR A 64 -7.37 -5.50 7.82
CA TYR A 64 -6.89 -6.47 8.81
C TYR A 64 -6.01 -7.57 8.21
N TYR A 65 -6.17 -7.86 6.92
CA TYR A 65 -5.36 -8.82 6.17
C TYR A 65 -5.21 -8.35 4.72
N ARG A 66 -4.16 -8.81 4.04
CA ARG A 66 -3.85 -8.39 2.66
C ARG A 66 -4.65 -9.18 1.64
N ASP A 67 -5.86 -8.74 1.39
CA ASP A 67 -6.64 -9.16 0.22
C ASP A 67 -6.28 -8.28 -0.97
N LEU A 68 -5.35 -8.74 -1.83
CA LEU A 68 -4.84 -7.90 -2.92
C LEU A 68 -5.89 -7.53 -3.95
N GLU A 69 -6.87 -8.40 -4.21
CA GLU A 69 -7.95 -8.11 -5.15
C GLU A 69 -8.87 -7.01 -4.59
N GLN A 70 -9.26 -7.13 -3.32
CA GLN A 70 -10.09 -6.12 -2.67
C GLN A 70 -9.36 -4.77 -2.55
N MET A 71 -8.09 -4.78 -2.13
CA MET A 71 -7.28 -3.58 -1.99
C MET A 71 -7.06 -2.89 -3.33
N ALA A 72 -6.69 -3.65 -4.36
CA ALA A 72 -6.46 -3.12 -5.70
C ALA A 72 -7.73 -2.56 -6.34
N LYS A 73 -8.86 -3.26 -6.18
CA LYS A 73 -10.16 -2.76 -6.63
C LYS A 73 -10.53 -1.44 -5.96
N TYR A 74 -10.31 -1.31 -4.65
CA TYR A 74 -10.63 -0.09 -3.90
C TYR A 74 -9.72 1.09 -4.30
N HIS A 75 -8.46 0.81 -4.60
CA HIS A 75 -7.45 1.84 -4.91
C HIS A 75 -7.20 2.07 -6.41
N HIS A 76 -7.92 1.37 -7.29
CA HIS A 76 -7.74 1.42 -8.75
C HIS A 76 -6.29 1.10 -9.17
N THR A 77 -5.75 0.02 -8.62
CA THR A 77 -4.39 -0.46 -8.91
C THR A 77 -4.44 -1.88 -9.48
N GLU A 78 -3.27 -2.39 -9.88
CA GLU A 78 -3.07 -3.83 -10.06
C GLU A 78 -3.00 -4.53 -8.69
N PRO A 79 -3.38 -5.82 -8.59
CA PRO A 79 -3.31 -6.63 -7.37
C PRO A 79 -1.89 -7.09 -7.06
N VAL A 80 -0.96 -6.13 -7.00
CA VAL A 80 0.46 -6.34 -6.73
C VAL A 80 0.84 -5.56 -5.48
N TRP A 81 1.51 -6.24 -4.54
CA TRP A 81 2.01 -5.66 -3.30
C TRP A 81 3.50 -5.90 -3.12
N LEU A 82 4.21 -4.80 -2.83
CA LEU A 82 5.62 -4.83 -2.45
C LEU A 82 5.80 -4.24 -1.05
N ASP A 83 6.58 -4.91 -0.21
CA ASP A 83 7.16 -4.29 0.97
C ASP A 83 8.50 -3.66 0.57
N ALA A 84 8.70 -2.37 0.86
CA ALA A 84 10.00 -1.74 0.70
C ALA A 84 10.99 -2.35 1.71
N ALA A 85 12.15 -2.77 1.21
CA ALA A 85 13.29 -3.21 2.00
C ALA A 85 14.41 -2.19 1.77
N TYR A 86 14.82 -1.51 2.84
CA TYR A 86 15.92 -0.56 2.85
C TYR A 86 16.82 -0.84 4.05
#